data_AF-A0A924VJ55-F1
#
_entry.id   AF-A0A924VJ55-F1
#
_cell.length_a   1.000
_cell.length_b   1.000
_cell.length_c   1.000
_cell.angle_alpha   90.00
_cell.angle_beta   90.00
_cell.angle_gamma   90.00
#
_symmetry.space_group_name_H-M   'P 1'
#
loop_
_entity.id
_entity.type
_entity.pdbx_description
1 polymer ?
#
loop_
_entity_poly.entity_id
_entity_poly.type
_entity_poly.pdbx_seq_one_letter_code
_entity_poly.pdbx_strand_id
1 'polypeptide(L)'
;METVVSGIRSTGKLHLGNFYGAVKNFVQMQHEYKCYFFIADYHSLTTHPTPENLHGSVRQVLVEYLAAGIDPEKATIYVQSDV
;
A
#
# COMPACT_ATOMS: atom_id res chain seq x y z
N MET A 1 4.72 -8.02 20.71
CA MET A 1 4.81 -7.26 19.44
C MET A 1 3.40 -6.99 18.99
N GLU A 2 3.01 -5.72 18.90
CA GLU A 2 1.66 -5.32 18.48
C GLU A 2 1.54 -5.47 16.95
N THR A 3 0.30 -5.57 16.46
CA THR A 3 0.02 -5.72 15.02
C THR A 3 -0.47 -4.41 14.44
N VAL A 4 0.09 -4.02 13.30
CA VAL A 4 -0.34 -2.84 12.52
C VAL A 4 -0.93 -3.32 11.21
N VAL A 5 -2.11 -2.80 10.89
CA VAL A 5 -2.75 -2.96 9.58
C VAL A 5 -2.97 -1.58 8.99
N SER A 6 -2.48 -1.34 7.78
CA SER A 6 -2.71 -0.09 7.07
C SER A 6 -2.73 -0.33 5.57
N GLY A 7 -3.40 0.55 4.83
CA GLY A 7 -3.51 0.38 3.38
C GLY A 7 -3.65 1.71 2.65
N ILE A 8 -3.22 1.70 1.39
CA ILE A 8 -3.37 2.84 0.49
C ILE A 8 -4.22 2.40 -0.71
N ARG A 9 -5.11 3.31 -1.14
CA ARG A 9 -5.95 3.11 -2.32
C ARG A 9 -5.12 3.19 -3.59
N SER A 10 -5.42 2.34 -4.57
CA SER A 10 -4.79 2.32 -5.89
C SER A 10 -5.43 3.36 -6.84
N THR A 11 -5.40 4.65 -6.48
CA THR A 11 -5.98 5.75 -7.27
C THR A 11 -4.99 6.41 -8.24
N GLY A 12 -3.94 5.71 -8.65
CA GLY A 12 -2.88 6.22 -9.53
C GLY A 12 -1.50 6.22 -8.86
N LYS A 13 -0.62 7.12 -9.29
CA LYS A 13 0.75 7.27 -8.73
C LYS A 13 0.68 7.92 -7.35
N LEU A 14 1.41 7.37 -6.38
CA LEU A 14 1.55 8.03 -5.08
C LEU A 14 2.28 9.36 -5.24
N HIS A 15 1.81 10.38 -4.53
CA HIS A 15 2.45 11.69 -4.47
C HIS A 15 3.08 11.94 -3.10
N LEU A 16 3.78 13.06 -2.93
CA LEU A 16 4.48 13.40 -1.68
C LEU A 16 3.57 13.39 -0.45
N GLY A 17 2.30 13.78 -0.60
CA GLY A 17 1.30 13.66 0.46
C GLY A 17 1.09 12.23 0.97
N ASN A 18 1.04 11.21 0.09
CA ASN A 18 0.97 9.81 0.52
C ASN A 18 2.27 9.37 1.18
N PHE A 19 3.40 9.82 0.65
CA PHE A 19 4.72 9.45 1.18
C PHE A 19 4.90 9.95 2.61
N TYR A 20 4.75 11.25 2.84
CA TYR A 20 4.90 11.83 4.18
C TYR A 20 3.73 11.52 5.11
N GLY A 21 2.53 11.30 4.57
CA GLY A 21 1.34 10.98 5.36
C GLY A 21 1.29 9.53 5.85
N ALA A 22 1.86 8.58 5.11
CA ALA A 22 1.74 7.15 5.41
C ALA A 22 3.02 6.35 5.13
N VAL A 23 3.53 6.35 3.90
CA VAL A 23 4.58 5.41 3.46
C VAL A 23 5.85 5.54 4.28
N LYS A 24 6.28 6.77 4.61
CA LYS A 24 7.44 7.02 5.47
C LYS A 24 7.30 6.37 6.85
N ASN A 25 6.09 6.37 7.41
CA ASN A 25 5.81 5.73 8.69
C ASN A 25 5.80 4.20 8.55
N PHE A 26 5.30 3.66 7.43
CA PHE A 26 5.33 2.20 7.18
C PHE A 26 6.77 1.66 7.20
N VAL A 27 7.70 2.40 6.60
CA VAL A 27 9.13 2.05 6.58
C VAL A 27 9.74 1.99 7.98
N GLN A 28 9.26 2.81 8.92
CA GLN A 28 9.70 2.75 10.32
C GLN A 28 9.00 1.60 11.06
N MET A 29 7.68 1.50 10.92
CA MET A 29 6.84 0.53 11.65
C MET A 29 7.23 -0.93 11.38
N GLN A 30 7.69 -1.28 10.18
CA GLN A 30 8.11 -2.65 9.85
C GLN A 30 9.25 -3.19 10.75
N HIS A 31 9.96 -2.33 11.47
CA HIS A 31 11.04 -2.72 12.39
C HIS A 31 10.56 -2.92 13.83
N GLU A 32 9.38 -2.40 14.16
CA GLU A 32 8.86 -2.34 15.54
C GLU A 32 7.61 -3.22 15.72
N TYR A 33 6.87 -3.46 14.64
CA TYR A 33 5.56 -4.11 14.66
C TYR A 33 5.46 -5.28 13.69
N LYS A 34 4.47 -6.15 13.93
CA LYS A 34 4.03 -7.10 12.90
C LYS A 34 3.13 -6.35 11.92
N CYS A 35 3.63 -6.10 10.72
CA CYS A 35 2.97 -5.22 9.76
C CYS A 35 2.24 -5.97 8.64
N TYR A 36 1.03 -5.50 8.34
CA TYR A 36 0.21 -5.90 7.19
C TYR A 36 -0.14 -4.64 6.39
N PHE A 37 0.55 -4.44 5.27
CA PHE A 37 0.35 -3.29 4.39
C PHE A 37 -0.37 -3.72 3.12
N PHE A 38 -1.59 -3.22 2.92
CA PHE A 38 -2.40 -3.68 1.79
C PHE A 38 -2.64 -2.59 0.74
N ILE A 39 -2.89 -3.05 -0.49
CA ILE A 39 -3.29 -2.21 -1.61
C ILE A 39 -4.82 -2.31 -1.73
N ALA A 40 -5.52 -1.22 -1.43
CA ALA A 40 -6.98 -1.17 -1.33
C ALA A 40 -7.63 -0.93 -2.71
N ASP A 41 -7.66 -1.96 -3.54
CA ASP A 41 -8.15 -1.89 -4.92
C ASP A 41 -9.69 -1.82 -5.02
N TYR A 42 -10.42 -2.61 -4.22
CA TYR A 42 -11.89 -2.50 -4.15
C TYR A 42 -12.38 -1.15 -3.62
N HIS A 43 -11.69 -0.56 -2.64
CA HIS A 43 -12.00 0.79 -2.16
C HIS A 43 -11.76 1.87 -3.22
N SER A 44 -10.97 1.58 -4.25
CA SER A 44 -10.75 2.51 -5.36
C SER A 44 -11.95 2.49 -6.32
N LEU A 45 -12.64 1.36 -6.47
CA LEU A 45 -13.82 1.22 -7.34
C LEU A 45 -15.05 1.98 -6.84
N THR A 46 -15.15 2.26 -5.54
CA THR A 46 -16.26 3.05 -4.99
C THR A 46 -16.13 4.55 -5.27
N THR A 47 -14.93 5.02 -5.61
CA THR A 47 -14.63 6.45 -5.88
C THR A 47 -14.27 6.72 -7.33
N HIS A 48 -13.66 5.74 -8.01
CA HIS A 48 -13.35 5.76 -9.44
C HIS A 48 -13.80 4.43 -10.06
N PRO A 49 -15.07 4.31 -10.51
CA PRO A 49 -15.67 3.05 -10.94
C PRO A 49 -15.10 2.49 -12.27
N THR A 50 -14.37 3.30 -13.03
CA THR A 50 -13.67 2.89 -14.26
C THR A 50 -12.18 3.23 -14.20
N PRO A 51 -11.39 2.60 -13.31
CA PRO A 51 -9.95 2.69 -13.44
C PRO A 51 -9.59 1.86 -14.67
N GLU A 52 -9.38 2.54 -15.80
CA GLU A 52 -8.98 1.93 -17.08
C GLU A 52 -7.78 0.97 -16.92
N ASN A 53 -7.00 1.14 -15.84
CA ASN A 53 -5.89 0.27 -15.49
C ASN A 53 -5.78 -0.02 -13.97
N LEU A 54 -6.79 -0.66 -13.37
CA LEU A 54 -6.76 -1.04 -11.94
C LEU A 54 -5.52 -1.88 -11.59
N HIS A 55 -5.23 -2.93 -12.37
CA HIS A 55 -4.06 -3.78 -12.16
C HIS A 55 -2.75 -3.00 -12.27
N GLY A 56 -2.64 -2.08 -13.22
CA GLY A 56 -1.47 -1.21 -13.35
C GLY A 56 -1.31 -0.28 -12.15
N SER A 57 -2.40 0.27 -11.62
CA SER A 57 -2.37 1.08 -10.40
C SER A 57 -1.95 0.26 -9.18
N VAL A 58 -2.45 -0.97 -9.03
CA VAL A 58 -2.00 -1.88 -7.96
C VAL A 58 -0.51 -2.17 -8.08
N ARG A 59 -0.04 -2.53 -9.28
CA ARG A 59 1.39 -2.77 -9.54
C ARG A 59 2.24 -1.53 -9.25
N GLN A 60 1.74 -0.35 -9.59
CA GLN A 60 2.45 0.91 -9.33
C GLN A 60 2.61 1.16 -7.83
N VAL A 61 1.55 1.01 -7.04
CA VAL A 61 1.61 1.15 -5.58
C VAL A 61 2.58 0.15 -4.96
N LEU A 62 2.56 -1.11 -5.41
CA LEU A 62 3.50 -2.12 -4.96
C LEU A 62 4.96 -1.72 -5.24
N VAL A 63 5.25 -1.25 -6.46
CA VAL A 63 6.59 -0.77 -6.83
C VAL A 63 7.00 0.41 -5.96
N GLU A 64 6.10 1.35 -5.70
CA GLU A 64 6.37 2.53 -4.87
C GLU A 64 6.60 2.17 -3.39
N TYR A 65 5.89 1.18 -2.85
CA TYR A 65 6.13 0.64 -1.51
C TYR A 65 7.54 0.06 -1.38
N LEU A 66 7.93 -0.81 -2.33
CA LEU A 66 9.25 -1.44 -2.35
C LEU A 66 10.35 -0.39 -2.54
N ALA A 67 10.16 0.56 -3.46
CA ALA A 67 11.11 1.64 -3.72
C ALA A 67 11.28 2.58 -2.52
N ALA A 68 10.23 2.78 -1.71
CA ALA A 68 10.30 3.57 -0.48
C ALA A 68 11.03 2.85 0.66
N GLY A 69 11.24 1.53 0.56
CA GLY A 69 11.98 0.74 1.54
C GLY A 69 11.12 -0.18 2.42
N ILE A 70 9.88 -0.45 2.04
CA ILE A 70 9.09 -1.51 2.68
C ILE A 70 9.67 -2.87 2.22
N ASP A 71 10.11 -3.67 3.19
CA ASP A 71 10.78 -4.94 2.96
C ASP A 71 9.78 -6.10 3.12
N PRO A 72 9.52 -6.92 2.07
CA PRO A 72 8.58 -8.04 2.14
C PRO A 72 9.01 -9.15 3.11
N GLU A 73 10.29 -9.20 3.49
CA GLU A 73 10.78 -10.13 4.53
C GLU A 73 10.44 -9.64 5.94
N LYS A 74 10.07 -8.36 6.10
CA LYS A 74 9.73 -7.75 7.41
C LYS A 74 8.24 -7.46 7.56
N ALA A 75 7.54 -7.15 6.48
CA ALA A 75 6.12 -6.83 6.47
C ALA A 75 5.37 -7.64 5.41
N THR A 76 4.15 -8.07 5.73
CA THR A 76 3.27 -8.70 4.74
C THR A 76 2.65 -7.63 3.83
N ILE A 77 2.87 -7.77 2.53
CA ILE A 77 2.27 -6.91 1.51
C ILE A 77 1.28 -7.73 0.69
N TYR A 78 0.05 -7.25 0.51
CA TYR A 78 -0.99 -7.97 -0.23
C TYR A 78 -1.99 -7.02 -0.91
N VAL A 79 -2.74 -7.56 -1.88
CA VAL A 79 -3.83 -6.85 -2.56
C VAL A 79 -5.14 -7.21 -1.85
N GLN A 80 -6.01 -6.22 -1.60
CA GLN A 80 -7.25 -6.44 -0.87
C GLN A 80 -8.16 -7.50 -1.51
N SER A 81 -8.23 -7.54 -2.84
CA SER A 81 -9.06 -8.50 -3.59
C SER A 81 -8.51 -9.92 -3.68
N ASP A 82 -7.23 -10.14 -3.35
CA ASP A 82 -6.55 -11.44 -3.46
C ASP A 82 -6.63 -12.26 -2.15
N VAL A 83 -7.44 -11.82 -1.17
CA VAL A 83 -7.65 -12.44 0.15
C VAL A 83 -9.14 -12.57 0.43
#